data_AF-A0A0K8U8A8-F1
#
_entry.id   AF-A0A0K8U8A8-F1
#
_cell.length_a   1.000
_cell.length_b   1.000
_cell.length_c   1.000
_cell.angle_alpha   90.00
_cell.angle_beta   90.00
_cell.angle_gamma   90.00
#
_symmetry.space_group_name_H-M   'P 1'
#
loop_
_entity.id
_entity.type
_entity.pdbx_description
1 polymer ?
#
loop_
_entity_poly.entity_id
_entity_poly.type
_entity_poly.pdbx_seq_one_letter_code
_entity_poly.pdbx_strand_id
1 'polypeptide(L)'
;QESLTFNKITSVKKIKLLFQLLTCDWVLETRTQLWETEYMNADQILCKQVPSDYLEKFQKDLNSMRYVIEDLHIGHQRIYLYEAVCRLMAGVAPGPTQQLLDRSLRNRTLRSSVICGGKDKSNNCVGFQRERATALYIACKYLPNALICSPGERVGMLAEAAKTLEKLGDKRKLNDCYKLIKFFDNSIDVID
;
A
#
# COMPACT_ATOMS: atom_id res chain seq x y z
N GLN A 1 7.35 -22.78 0.31
CA GLN A 1 8.31 -22.33 1.33
C GLN A 1 9.46 -21.67 0.60
N GLU A 2 9.24 -20.45 0.11
CA GLU A 2 10.17 -19.69 -0.76
C GLU A 2 9.84 -18.20 -0.48
N SER A 3 10.74 -17.25 -0.30
CA SER A 3 12.18 -17.20 -0.40
C SER A 3 12.61 -15.98 0.42
N LEU A 4 13.44 -16.15 1.46
CA LEU A 4 14.29 -15.06 1.91
C LEU A 4 15.46 -15.06 0.93
N THR A 5 15.42 -14.19 -0.08
CA THR A 5 16.59 -13.93 -0.91
C THR A 5 17.73 -13.55 0.05
N PHE A 6 18.69 -14.45 0.20
CA PHE A 6 19.84 -14.27 1.09
C PHE A 6 20.76 -13.22 0.49
N ASN A 7 20.37 -11.96 0.60
CA ASN A 7 21.26 -10.84 0.35
C ASN A 7 22.14 -10.72 1.59
N LYS A 8 23.37 -11.25 1.50
CA LYS A 8 24.35 -11.17 2.58
C LYS A 8 24.76 -9.70 2.77
N ILE A 9 24.10 -9.03 3.70
CA ILE A 9 24.47 -7.67 4.12
C ILE A 9 25.49 -7.80 5.23
N THR A 10 26.70 -7.29 4.99
CA THR A 10 27.81 -7.36 5.96
C THR A 10 28.06 -6.03 6.67
N SER A 11 27.49 -4.94 6.17
CA SER A 11 27.64 -3.60 6.78
C SER A 11 26.75 -3.46 8.01
N VAL A 12 27.38 -3.30 9.18
CA VAL A 12 26.68 -3.04 10.45
C VAL A 12 25.77 -1.82 10.36
N LYS A 13 26.20 -0.75 9.67
CA LYS A 13 25.37 0.45 9.43
C LYS A 13 24.10 0.09 8.65
N LYS A 14 24.23 -0.64 7.54
CA LYS A 14 23.07 -1.03 6.71
C LYS A 14 22.12 -1.97 7.47
N ILE A 15 22.64 -2.90 8.27
CA ILE A 15 21.81 -3.78 9.11
C ILE A 15 20.98 -2.94 10.09
N LYS A 16 21.60 -1.98 10.77
CA LYS A 16 20.91 -1.06 11.70
C LYS A 16 19.82 -0.24 10.99
N LEU A 17 20.13 0.32 9.82
CA LEU A 17 19.15 1.08 9.03
C LEU A 17 17.98 0.22 8.55
N LEU A 18 18.23 -1.03 8.11
CA LEU A 18 17.16 -1.94 7.71
C LEU A 18 16.29 -2.37 8.89
N PHE A 19 16.87 -2.54 10.08
CA PHE A 19 16.11 -2.79 11.30
C PHE A 19 15.25 -1.58 11.69
N GLN A 20 15.78 -0.37 11.57
CA GLN A 20 15.02 0.86 11.77
C GLN A 20 13.87 0.98 10.76
N LEU A 21 14.12 0.65 9.48
CA LEU A 21 13.10 0.65 8.44
C LEU A 21 11.98 -0.35 8.76
N LEU A 22 12.32 -1.58 9.13
CA LEU A 22 11.35 -2.60 9.54
C LEU A 22 10.51 -2.12 10.74
N THR A 23 11.15 -1.48 11.71
CA THR A 23 10.47 -0.93 12.89
C THR A 23 9.49 0.17 12.49
N CYS A 24 9.90 1.11 11.64
CA CYS A 24 9.02 2.16 11.15
C CYS A 24 7.83 1.58 10.36
N ASP A 25 8.09 0.59 9.52
CA ASP A 25 7.06 -0.10 8.73
C ASP A 25 6.00 -0.76 9.61
N TRP A 26 6.44 -1.51 10.62
CA TRP A 26 5.52 -2.16 11.56
C TRP A 26 4.72 -1.16 12.38
N VAL A 27 5.34 -0.09 12.87
CA VAL A 27 4.63 0.94 13.64
C VAL A 27 3.56 1.62 12.77
N LEU A 28 3.90 2.00 11.53
CA LEU A 28 2.95 2.63 10.60
C LEU A 28 1.82 1.67 10.20
N GLU A 29 2.15 0.40 9.93
CA GLU A 29 1.16 -0.64 9.62
C GLU A 29 0.22 -0.88 10.81
N THR A 30 0.74 -1.03 12.03
CA THR A 30 -0.08 -1.24 13.23
C THR A 30 -0.98 -0.04 13.50
N ARG A 31 -0.49 1.19 13.34
CA ARG A 31 -1.36 2.38 13.45
C ARG A 31 -2.44 2.38 12.38
N THR A 32 -2.10 2.04 11.14
CA THR A 32 -3.09 1.92 10.05
C THR A 32 -4.20 0.94 10.42
N GLN A 33 -3.85 -0.23 10.94
CA GLN A 33 -4.81 -1.25 11.37
C GLN A 33 -5.64 -0.84 12.60
N LEU A 34 -5.04 -0.08 13.53
CA LEU A 34 -5.76 0.46 14.68
C LEU A 34 -6.78 1.50 14.23
N TRP A 35 -6.37 2.39 13.31
CA TRP A 35 -7.29 3.35 12.69
C TRP A 35 -8.45 2.66 11.98
N GLU A 36 -8.19 1.60 11.19
CA GLU A 36 -9.24 0.80 10.57
C GLU A 36 -10.22 0.22 11.59
N THR A 37 -9.73 -0.24 12.75
CA THR A 37 -10.57 -0.86 13.78
C THR A 37 -11.39 0.16 14.58
N GLU A 38 -10.80 1.30 14.91
CA GLU A 38 -11.40 2.27 15.83
C GLU A 38 -12.23 3.35 15.13
N TYR A 39 -11.92 3.67 13.87
CA TYR A 39 -12.51 4.82 13.18
C TYR A 39 -13.29 4.43 11.92
N MET A 40 -13.19 3.20 11.43
CA MET A 40 -14.01 2.70 10.32
C MET A 40 -15.08 1.74 10.85
N ASN A 41 -16.34 2.01 10.55
CA ASN A 41 -17.42 1.03 10.76
C ASN A 41 -17.52 0.11 9.54
N ALA A 42 -17.97 -1.14 9.73
CA ALA A 42 -18.09 -2.14 8.68
C ALA A 42 -18.92 -1.66 7.46
N ASP A 43 -19.86 -0.74 7.68
CA ASP A 43 -20.80 -0.23 6.66
C ASP A 43 -20.48 1.20 6.19
N GLN A 44 -19.39 1.82 6.65
CA GLN A 44 -19.06 3.21 6.31
C GLN A 44 -17.83 3.29 5.41
N ILE A 45 -18.05 3.75 4.17
CA ILE A 45 -16.98 4.13 3.22
C ILE A 45 -16.37 5.49 3.62
N LEU A 46 -17.06 6.27 4.46
CA LEU A 46 -16.60 7.59 4.87
C LEU A 46 -15.60 7.49 6.03
N CYS A 47 -14.37 7.91 5.78
CA CYS A 47 -13.33 7.95 6.79
C CYS A 47 -13.65 9.01 7.85
N LYS A 48 -13.91 8.61 9.09
CA LYS A 48 -13.96 9.55 10.21
C LYS A 48 -12.56 10.14 10.43
N GLN A 49 -12.48 11.47 10.46
CA GLN A 49 -11.24 12.18 10.78
C GLN A 49 -10.77 11.78 12.18
N VAL A 50 -9.49 11.45 12.31
CA VAL A 50 -8.86 11.13 13.59
C VAL A 50 -8.39 12.40 14.33
N PRO A 51 -8.21 12.37 15.66
CA PRO A 51 -7.69 13.51 16.42
C PRO A 51 -6.30 13.97 15.96
N SER A 52 -5.98 15.27 16.13
CA SER A 52 -4.69 15.86 15.73
C SER A 52 -3.49 15.12 16.33
N ASP A 53 -3.56 14.80 17.62
CA ASP A 53 -2.51 14.11 18.36
C ASP A 53 -2.19 12.72 17.76
N TYR A 54 -3.18 12.07 17.15
CA TYR A 54 -2.99 10.81 16.44
C TYR A 54 -2.23 11.04 15.13
N LEU A 55 -2.64 12.04 14.35
CA LEU A 55 -1.98 12.42 13.10
C LEU A 55 -0.52 12.85 13.34
N GLU A 56 -0.26 13.62 14.39
CA GLU A 56 1.09 14.07 14.74
C GLU A 56 2.01 12.88 15.05
N LYS A 57 1.53 11.89 15.80
CA LYS A 57 2.27 10.66 16.08
C LYS A 57 2.53 9.86 14.80
N PHE A 58 1.51 9.72 13.94
CA PHE A 58 1.65 9.03 12.67
C PHE A 58 2.67 9.72 11.74
N GLN A 59 2.61 11.06 11.64
CA GLN A 59 3.55 11.85 10.84
C GLN A 59 4.97 11.79 11.38
N LYS A 60 5.17 11.76 12.71
CA LYS A 60 6.48 11.57 13.32
C LYS A 60 7.11 10.22 12.93
N ASP A 61 6.32 9.15 12.94
CA ASP A 61 6.77 7.82 12.53
C ASP A 61 7.06 7.78 11.02
N LEU A 62 6.24 8.45 10.20
CA LEU A 62 6.47 8.58 8.76
C LEU A 62 7.73 9.39 8.44
N ASN A 63 8.02 10.47 9.18
CA ASN A 63 9.26 11.24 9.03
C ASN A 63 10.48 10.40 9.40
N SER A 64 10.40 9.56 10.44
CA SER A 64 11.45 8.61 10.78
C SER A 64 11.74 7.63 9.63
N MET A 65 10.69 7.11 8.97
CA MET A 65 10.84 6.29 7.78
C MET A 65 11.51 7.06 6.62
N ARG A 66 11.15 8.33 6.39
CA ARG A 66 11.75 9.17 5.34
C ARG A 66 13.27 9.30 5.51
N TYR A 67 13.74 9.61 6.72
CA TYR A 67 15.18 9.71 7.02
C TYR A 67 15.92 8.38 6.76
N VAL A 68 15.34 7.26 7.19
CA VAL A 68 15.96 5.93 6.99
C VAL A 68 16.00 5.54 5.50
N ILE A 69 14.95 5.84 4.74
CA ILE A 69 14.90 5.57 3.29
C ILE A 69 15.91 6.43 2.53
N GLU A 70 16.07 7.69 2.93
CA GLU A 70 17.08 8.60 2.38
C GLU A 70 18.49 8.05 2.62
N ASP A 71 18.80 7.63 3.86
CA ASP A 71 20.09 7.03 4.23
C ASP A 71 20.38 5.69 3.53
N LEU A 72 19.34 4.91 3.23
CA LEU A 72 19.43 3.64 2.51
C LEU A 72 19.46 3.81 0.98
N HIS A 73 19.10 4.98 0.47
CA HIS A 73 18.94 5.28 -0.95
C HIS A 73 17.99 4.31 -1.68
N ILE A 74 16.88 3.92 -1.04
CA ILE A 74 15.88 3.02 -1.61
C ILE A 74 14.65 3.76 -2.14
N GLY A 75 13.73 3.03 -2.78
CA GLY A 75 12.51 3.57 -3.35
C GLY A 75 11.54 4.16 -2.32
N HIS A 76 10.77 5.17 -2.73
CA HIS A 76 9.87 5.94 -1.86
C HIS A 76 8.43 5.39 -1.84
N GLN A 77 8.17 4.23 -2.43
CA GLN A 77 6.81 3.67 -2.57
C GLN A 77 6.11 3.51 -1.21
N ARG A 78 6.85 3.11 -0.16
CA ARG A 78 6.33 3.02 1.21
C ARG A 78 5.95 4.39 1.79
N ILE A 79 6.74 5.42 1.51
CA ILE A 79 6.45 6.79 1.95
C ILE A 79 5.15 7.26 1.32
N TYR A 80 4.99 7.10 0.00
CA TYR A 80 3.78 7.52 -0.70
C TYR A 80 2.54 6.77 -0.19
N LEU A 81 2.67 5.46 0.10
CA LEU A 81 1.59 4.66 0.66
C LEU A 81 1.13 5.19 2.03
N TYR A 82 2.06 5.38 2.97
CA TYR A 82 1.70 5.85 4.31
C TYR A 82 1.32 7.34 4.34
N GLU A 83 1.82 8.14 3.42
CA GLU A 83 1.35 9.52 3.24
C GLU A 83 -0.10 9.54 2.74
N ALA A 84 -0.48 8.65 1.82
CA ALA A 84 -1.87 8.49 1.40
C ALA A 84 -2.76 8.06 2.58
N VAL A 85 -2.31 7.10 3.40
CA VAL A 85 -3.01 6.70 4.63
C VAL A 85 -3.19 7.87 5.59
N CYS A 86 -2.14 8.65 5.84
CA CYS A 86 -2.21 9.82 6.73
C CYS A 86 -3.25 10.84 6.24
N ARG A 87 -3.34 11.05 4.92
CA ARG A 87 -4.38 11.90 4.31
C ARG A 87 -5.78 11.34 4.49
N LEU A 88 -5.96 10.03 4.35
CA LEU A 88 -7.26 9.37 4.62
C LEU A 88 -7.66 9.54 6.09
N MET A 89 -6.73 9.32 7.03
CA MET A 89 -6.95 9.54 8.46
C MET A 89 -7.34 11.00 8.78
N ALA A 90 -6.76 11.95 8.06
CA ALA A 90 -7.05 13.37 8.21
C ALA A 90 -8.38 13.80 7.55
N GLY A 91 -9.06 12.92 6.81
CA GLY A 91 -10.30 13.25 6.10
C GLY A 91 -10.13 14.30 4.99
N VAL A 92 -8.91 14.46 4.45
CA VAL A 92 -8.64 15.47 3.41
C VAL A 92 -9.06 15.00 2.02
N ALA A 93 -9.10 15.95 1.06
CA ALA A 93 -9.58 15.70 -0.29
C ALA A 93 -8.95 14.46 -0.98
N PRO A 94 -9.75 13.61 -1.64
CA PRO A 94 -9.31 12.32 -2.14
C PRO A 94 -8.44 12.34 -3.41
N GLY A 95 -8.48 13.41 -4.22
CA GLY A 95 -7.67 13.52 -5.45
C GLY A 95 -6.15 13.45 -5.20
N PRO A 96 -5.57 14.28 -4.32
CA PRO A 96 -4.15 14.15 -3.95
C PRO A 96 -3.78 12.80 -3.33
N THR A 97 -4.71 12.18 -2.60
CA THR A 97 -4.52 10.82 -2.04
C THR A 97 -4.38 9.78 -3.15
N GLN A 98 -5.22 9.85 -4.18
CA GLN A 98 -5.12 9.01 -5.37
C GLN A 98 -3.75 9.16 -6.06
N GLN A 99 -3.28 10.39 -6.26
CA GLN A 99 -1.98 10.62 -6.87
C GLN A 99 -0.81 10.01 -6.08
N LEU A 100 -0.90 9.94 -4.75
CA LEU A 100 0.09 9.28 -3.91
C LEU A 100 0.02 7.76 -4.08
N LEU A 101 -1.18 7.18 -4.09
CA LEU A 101 -1.36 5.75 -4.36
C LEU A 101 -0.84 5.36 -5.74
N ASP A 102 -1.11 6.17 -6.77
CA ASP A 102 -0.58 5.97 -8.12
C ASP A 102 0.97 5.99 -8.13
N ARG A 103 1.59 6.86 -7.34
CA ARG A 103 3.06 6.88 -7.19
C ARG A 103 3.59 5.64 -6.47
N SER A 104 2.85 5.07 -5.52
CA SER A 104 3.19 3.78 -4.89
C SER A 104 3.14 2.62 -5.88
N LEU A 105 2.22 2.67 -6.87
CA LEU A 105 2.09 1.67 -7.93
C LEU A 105 3.18 1.78 -9.01
N ARG A 106 3.74 2.97 -9.21
CA ARG A 106 4.83 3.21 -10.16
C ARG A 106 6.11 2.55 -9.67
N ASN A 107 6.45 1.40 -10.25
CA ASN A 107 7.83 0.95 -10.22
C ASN A 107 8.69 1.98 -10.97
N ARG A 108 9.74 2.52 -10.34
CA ARG A 108 10.88 3.01 -11.10
C ARG A 108 11.50 1.78 -11.77
N THR A 109 10.94 1.42 -12.93
CA THR A 109 11.66 0.66 -13.94
C THR A 109 12.85 1.53 -14.31
N LEU A 110 14.01 1.31 -13.68
CA LEU A 110 15.26 1.72 -14.28
C LEU A 110 15.25 1.10 -15.68
N ARG A 111 15.15 1.98 -16.68
CA ARG A 111 14.97 1.74 -18.11
C ARG A 111 15.28 0.31 -18.55
N SER A 112 14.26 -0.46 -18.89
CA SER A 112 14.37 -1.34 -20.06
C SER A 112 13.66 -0.60 -21.18
N SER A 113 14.45 0.02 -22.04
CA SER A 113 13.98 0.57 -23.30
C SER A 113 13.16 -0.48 -24.05
N VAL A 114 12.16 -0.03 -24.80
CA VAL A 114 11.21 -0.81 -25.64
C VAL A 114 11.90 -1.67 -26.72
N ILE A 115 13.23 -1.76 -26.72
CA ILE A 115 14.04 -2.49 -27.68
C ILE A 115 15.03 -3.34 -26.88
N CYS A 116 14.60 -4.49 -26.37
CA CYS A 116 15.42 -5.68 -26.10
C CYS A 116 14.49 -6.75 -25.51
N GLY A 117 14.12 -7.74 -26.33
CA GLY A 117 13.59 -9.01 -25.86
C GLY A 117 14.67 -9.74 -25.07
N GLY A 118 14.77 -9.47 -23.77
CA GLY A 118 15.73 -10.08 -22.86
C GLY A 118 15.01 -10.72 -21.69
N LYS A 119 15.22 -12.01 -21.51
CA LYS A 119 14.50 -12.93 -20.63
C LYS A 119 14.95 -12.81 -19.17
N ASP A 120 14.96 -11.61 -18.59
CA ASP A 120 15.34 -11.39 -17.18
C ASP A 120 14.25 -10.62 -16.41
N LYS A 121 13.05 -11.19 -16.38
CA LYS A 121 11.93 -10.71 -15.55
C LYS A 121 11.89 -11.48 -14.23
N SER A 122 12.73 -11.16 -13.24
CA SER A 122 12.44 -11.72 -11.90
C SER A 122 13.04 -11.04 -10.68
N ASN A 123 14.04 -10.15 -10.73
CA ASN A 123 14.71 -9.80 -9.46
C ASN A 123 14.43 -8.40 -8.87
N ASN A 124 13.92 -7.44 -9.63
CA ASN A 124 13.56 -6.10 -9.08
C ASN A 124 12.07 -5.94 -8.75
N CYS A 125 11.23 -6.93 -9.05
CA CYS A 125 9.78 -6.87 -8.83
C CYS A 125 9.35 -7.45 -7.48
N VAL A 126 10.21 -8.19 -6.77
CA VAL A 126 9.82 -8.91 -5.55
C VAL A 126 9.70 -7.99 -4.32
N GLY A 127 10.51 -6.93 -4.26
CA GLY A 127 10.60 -6.06 -3.08
C GLY A 127 9.42 -5.12 -2.84
N PHE A 128 8.58 -4.86 -3.84
CA PHE A 128 7.49 -3.87 -3.78
C PHE A 128 6.09 -4.45 -4.01
N GLN A 129 5.96 -5.78 -4.08
CA GLN A 129 4.69 -6.45 -4.33
C GLN A 129 3.67 -6.18 -3.21
N ARG A 130 4.13 -6.13 -1.96
CA ARG A 130 3.26 -5.87 -0.81
C ARG A 130 2.67 -4.46 -0.87
N GLU A 131 3.49 -3.48 -1.16
CA GLU A 131 3.15 -2.07 -1.23
C GLU A 131 2.18 -1.81 -2.38
N ARG A 132 2.45 -2.42 -3.54
CA ARG A 132 1.54 -2.37 -4.69
C ARG A 132 0.17 -2.96 -4.34
N ALA A 133 0.13 -4.16 -3.79
CA ALA A 133 -1.13 -4.81 -3.40
C ALA A 133 -1.89 -3.98 -2.35
N THR A 134 -1.17 -3.42 -1.39
CA THR A 134 -1.77 -2.56 -0.35
C THR A 134 -2.29 -1.26 -0.95
N ALA A 135 -1.59 -0.64 -1.90
CA ALA A 135 -2.05 0.57 -2.59
C ALA A 135 -3.33 0.32 -3.40
N LEU A 136 -3.40 -0.79 -4.13
CA LEU A 136 -4.63 -1.21 -4.85
C LEU A 136 -5.80 -1.40 -3.88
N TYR A 137 -5.57 -2.14 -2.80
CA TYR A 137 -6.58 -2.37 -1.75
C TYR A 137 -7.06 -1.05 -1.13
N ILE A 138 -6.15 -0.17 -0.71
CA ILE A 138 -6.49 1.13 -0.09
C ILE A 138 -7.26 2.00 -1.07
N ALA A 139 -6.85 2.06 -2.35
CA ALA A 139 -7.56 2.81 -3.37
C ALA A 139 -9.02 2.34 -3.44
N CYS A 140 -9.23 1.05 -3.72
CA CYS A 140 -10.57 0.48 -3.89
C CYS A 140 -11.44 0.59 -2.63
N LYS A 141 -10.85 0.49 -1.43
CA LYS A 141 -11.59 0.53 -0.17
C LYS A 141 -12.01 1.94 0.23
N TYR A 142 -11.15 2.95 0.05
CA TYR A 142 -11.33 4.25 0.70
C TYR A 142 -11.60 5.42 -0.24
N LEU A 143 -11.24 5.32 -1.51
CA LEU A 143 -11.47 6.43 -2.43
C LEU A 143 -12.91 6.37 -3.00
N PRO A 144 -13.57 7.53 -3.17
CA PRO A 144 -14.90 7.61 -3.75
C PRO A 144 -14.98 6.98 -5.14
N ASN A 145 -16.16 6.48 -5.50
CA ASN A 145 -16.44 5.91 -6.82
C ASN A 145 -16.11 6.88 -7.97
N ALA A 146 -16.37 8.18 -7.79
CA ALA A 146 -16.12 9.20 -8.82
C ALA A 146 -14.63 9.42 -9.17
N LEU A 147 -13.70 8.95 -8.34
CA LEU A 147 -12.25 9.14 -8.54
C LEU A 147 -11.54 7.89 -9.04
N ILE A 148 -12.13 6.72 -8.85
CA ILE A 148 -11.59 5.47 -9.35
C ILE A 148 -12.41 5.03 -10.56
N CYS A 149 -11.74 4.30 -11.43
CA CYS A 149 -12.29 3.36 -12.38
C CYS A 149 -13.64 2.69 -12.00
N SER A 150 -14.36 2.24 -13.02
CA SER A 150 -15.66 1.55 -12.94
C SER A 150 -15.66 0.38 -11.93
N PRO A 151 -16.84 -0.07 -11.43
CA PRO A 151 -16.93 -1.21 -10.53
C PRO A 151 -16.17 -2.46 -11.01
N GLY A 152 -16.24 -2.79 -12.31
CA GLY A 152 -15.49 -3.92 -12.88
C GLY A 152 -13.97 -3.73 -12.85
N GLU A 153 -13.47 -2.52 -13.11
CA GLU A 153 -12.04 -2.23 -12.97
C GLU A 153 -11.58 -2.32 -11.50
N ARG A 154 -12.41 -1.90 -10.54
CA ARG A 154 -12.14 -2.08 -9.09
C ARG A 154 -12.03 -3.56 -8.73
N VAL A 155 -12.91 -4.40 -9.24
CA VAL A 155 -12.85 -5.86 -9.05
C VAL A 155 -11.53 -6.41 -9.62
N GLY A 156 -11.12 -5.96 -10.80
CA GLY A 156 -9.83 -6.33 -11.39
C GLY A 156 -8.63 -5.92 -10.52
N MET A 157 -8.62 -4.68 -10.01
CA MET A 157 -7.58 -4.19 -9.10
C MET A 157 -7.54 -4.98 -7.78
N LEU A 158 -8.70 -5.29 -7.20
CA LEU A 158 -8.81 -6.09 -5.98
C LEU A 158 -8.40 -7.55 -6.21
N ALA A 159 -8.69 -8.13 -7.37
CA ALA A 159 -8.23 -9.47 -7.73
C ALA A 159 -6.70 -9.53 -7.86
N GLU A 160 -6.08 -8.50 -8.45
CA GLU A 160 -4.62 -8.38 -8.50
C GLU A 160 -4.02 -8.26 -7.09
N ALA A 161 -4.63 -7.44 -6.24
CA ALA A 161 -4.23 -7.30 -4.83
C ALA A 161 -4.35 -8.62 -4.08
N ALA A 162 -5.50 -9.30 -4.16
CA ALA A 162 -5.78 -10.59 -3.52
C ALA A 162 -4.74 -11.65 -3.90
N LYS A 163 -4.46 -11.82 -5.19
CA LYS A 163 -3.44 -12.76 -5.70
C LYS A 163 -2.05 -12.50 -5.09
N THR A 164 -1.73 -11.24 -4.84
CA THR A 164 -0.43 -10.85 -4.29
C THR A 164 -0.40 -11.05 -2.77
N LEU A 165 -1.47 -10.68 -2.08
CA LEU A 165 -1.63 -10.87 -0.63
C LEU A 165 -1.65 -12.34 -0.23
N GLU A 166 -2.27 -13.20 -1.05
CA GLU A 166 -2.26 -14.65 -0.87
C GLU A 166 -0.84 -15.22 -0.90
N LYS A 167 -0.04 -14.83 -1.90
CA LYS A 167 1.38 -15.22 -1.99
C LYS A 167 2.21 -14.74 -0.81
N LEU A 168 1.88 -13.56 -0.27
CA LEU A 168 2.55 -12.95 0.87
C LEU A 168 2.04 -13.48 2.23
N GLY A 169 0.96 -14.27 2.24
CA GLY A 169 0.34 -14.80 3.46
C GLY A 169 -0.45 -13.78 4.28
N ASP A 170 -0.81 -12.61 3.73
CA ASP A 170 -1.62 -11.60 4.42
C ASP A 170 -3.10 -11.97 4.37
N LYS A 171 -3.50 -12.90 5.25
CA LYS A 171 -4.85 -13.47 5.29
C LYS A 171 -5.93 -12.43 5.61
N ARG A 172 -5.61 -11.39 6.40
CA ARG A 172 -6.58 -10.37 6.80
C ARG A 172 -6.99 -9.52 5.60
N LYS A 173 -6.02 -8.86 4.95
CA LYS A 173 -6.30 -8.03 3.78
C LYS A 173 -6.84 -8.86 2.61
N LEU A 174 -6.40 -10.12 2.47
CA LEU A 174 -6.96 -11.04 1.48
C LEU A 174 -8.47 -11.25 1.66
N ASN A 175 -8.91 -11.55 2.88
CA ASN A 175 -10.33 -11.72 3.17
C ASN A 175 -11.13 -10.44 2.91
N ASP A 176 -10.56 -9.28 3.25
CA ASP A 176 -11.22 -7.99 2.98
C ASP A 176 -11.29 -7.68 1.48
N CYS A 177 -10.30 -8.07 0.68
CA CYS A 177 -10.38 -7.98 -0.78
C CYS A 177 -11.55 -8.80 -1.33
N TYR A 178 -11.75 -10.03 -0.86
CA TYR A 178 -12.87 -10.86 -1.32
C TYR A 178 -14.24 -10.30 -0.93
N LYS A 179 -14.36 -9.70 0.27
CA LYS A 179 -15.60 -9.00 0.67
C LYS A 179 -15.89 -7.82 -0.25
N LEU A 180 -14.86 -7.03 -0.57
CA LEU A 180 -15.00 -5.87 -1.46
C LEU A 180 -15.32 -6.29 -2.89
N ILE A 181 -14.71 -7.36 -3.42
CA ILE A 181 -15.02 -7.91 -4.74
C ILE A 181 -16.51 -8.27 -4.80
N LYS A 182 -17.01 -9.05 -3.84
CA LYS A 182 -18.43 -9.42 -3.77
C LYS A 182 -19.35 -8.20 -3.67
N PHE A 183 -18.94 -7.18 -2.91
CA PHE A 183 -19.70 -5.93 -2.79
C PHE A 183 -19.81 -5.19 -4.13
N PHE A 184 -18.71 -5.07 -4.88
CA PHE A 184 -18.70 -4.39 -6.17
C PHE A 184 -19.38 -5.22 -7.27
N ASP A 185 -19.24 -6.55 -7.27
CA ASP A 185 -19.95 -7.44 -8.20
C ASP A 185 -21.47 -7.29 -8.06
N ASN A 186 -21.98 -7.34 -6.82
CA ASN A 186 -23.41 -7.11 -6.54
C ASN A 186 -23.89 -5.70 -6.95
N SER A 187 -22.98 -4.72 -7.05
CA SER A 187 -23.33 -3.36 -7.48
C SER A 187 -23.40 -3.23 -9.01
N ILE A 188 -22.77 -4.15 -9.75
CA ILE A 188 -22.87 -4.24 -11.21
C ILE A 188 -24.25 -4.79 -11.58
N ASP A 189 -24.71 -5.83 -10.89
CA ASP A 189 -26.00 -6.51 -11.13
C ASP A 189 -27.24 -5.63 -10.87
N VAL A 190 -27.08 -4.44 -10.27
CA VAL A 190 -28.19 -3.51 -9.96
C VAL A 190 -28.33 -2.40 -11.02
N ILE A 191 -27.35 -2.26 -11.92
CA ILE A 191 -27.33 -1.22 -12.96
C ILE A 191 -27.80 -1.75 -14.33
N ASP A 192 -27.91 -3.08 -14.47
CA ASP A 192 -28.57 -3.77 -15.59
C ASP A 192 -30.05 -4.08 -15.28
#